data_AF-A0AAW7Q107-F1
#
_entry.id   AF-A0AAW7Q107-F1
#
_cell.length_a   1.000
_cell.length_b   1.000
_cell.length_c   1.000
_cell.angle_alpha   90.00
_cell.angle_beta   90.00
_cell.angle_gamma   90.00
#
_symmetry.space_group_name_H-M   'P 1'
#
loop_
_entity.id
_entity.type
_entity.pdbx_description
1 polymer ?
#
loop_
_entity_poly.entity_id
_entity_poly.type
_entity_poly.pdbx_seq_one_letter_code
_entity_poly.pdbx_strand_id
1 'polypeptide(L)' 'MFYTKFIFDTEKNKYILKINDKTFELTREESVILHNSLNRVLKATPQLFNSNIEGEKDEN' A
#
# COMPACT_ATOMS: atom_id res chain seq x y z
N MET A 1 9.66 -13.15 -5.72
CA MET A 1 9.32 -11.74 -6.03
C MET A 1 8.18 -11.33 -5.11
N PHE A 2 8.33 -10.23 -4.36
CA PHE A 2 7.29 -9.78 -3.42
C PHE A 2 6.14 -9.13 -4.20
N TYR A 3 4.91 -9.61 -4.01
CA TYR A 3 3.73 -9.10 -4.67
C TYR A 3 2.67 -8.69 -3.65
N THR A 4 2.14 -7.48 -3.81
CA THR A 4 1.02 -6.98 -3.00
C THR A 4 -0.04 -6.36 -3.90
N LYS A 5 -1.32 -6.66 -3.66
CA LYS A 5 -2.46 -6.05 -4.38
C LYS A 5 -3.61 -5.76 -3.42
N PHE A 6 -4.13 -4.54 -3.49
CA PHE A 6 -5.25 -4.08 -2.69
C PHE A 6 -6.43 -3.72 -3.61
N ILE A 7 -7.60 -4.33 -3.40
CA ILE A 7 -8.78 -4.19 -4.27
C ILE A 7 -10.03 -4.06 -3.41
N PHE A 8 -11.01 -3.27 -3.85
CA PHE A 8 -12.36 -3.35 -3.32
C PHE A 8 -13.19 -4.34 -4.14
N ASP A 9 -13.71 -5.38 -3.49
CA ASP A 9 -14.62 -6.35 -4.09
C ASP A 9 -16.06 -5.88 -3.84
N THR A 10 -16.71 -5.41 -4.90
CA THR A 10 -18.06 -4.85 -4.87
C THR A 10 -19.14 -5.91 -4.63
N GLU A 11 -18.90 -7.15 -5.04
CA GLU A 11 -19.87 -8.24 -4.86
C GLU A 11 -19.92 -8.68 -3.40
N LYS A 12 -18.75 -8.74 -2.76
CA LYS A 12 -18.65 -9.10 -1.34
C LYS A 12 -18.78 -7.91 -0.39
N ASN A 13 -18.72 -6.69 -0.90
CA ASN A 13 -18.63 -5.44 -0.13
C ASN A 13 -17.47 -5.46 0.89
N LYS A 14 -16.30 -5.97 0.46
CA LYS A 14 -15.10 -6.11 1.29
C LYS A 14 -13.86 -5.62 0.55
N TYR A 15 -12.84 -5.23 1.31
CA TYR A 15 -11.52 -4.95 0.77
C TYR A 15 -10.68 -6.22 0.79
N ILE A 16 -9.96 -6.50 -0.29
CA ILE A 16 -9.14 -7.68 -0.47
C ILE A 16 -7.68 -7.25 -0.54
N LEU A 17 -6.87 -7.73 0.39
CA LEU A 17 -5.42 -7.61 0.37
C LEU A 17 -4.79 -8.94 0.01
N LYS A 18 -4.11 -9.01 -1.13
CA LYS A 18 -3.32 -10.17 -1.55
C LYS A 18 -1.84 -9.89 -1.32
N ILE A 19 -1.16 -10.78 -0.60
CA ILE A 19 0.28 -10.73 -0.37
C ILE A 19 0.86 -12.09 -0.73
N ASN A 20 1.60 -12.15 -1.83
CA ASN A 20 2.04 -13.41 -2.45
C ASN A 20 0.84 -14.39 -2.58
N ASP A 21 0.88 -15.51 -1.87
CA ASP A 21 -0.11 -16.58 -1.95
C ASP A 21 -1.25 -16.40 -0.91
N LYS A 22 -1.16 -15.38 -0.05
CA LYS A 22 -2.13 -15.10 1.02
C LYS A 22 -3.15 -14.08 0.57
N THR A 23 -4.41 -14.34 0.89
CA THR A 23 -5.53 -13.41 0.67
C THR A 23 -6.18 -13.09 2.01
N PHE A 24 -6.36 -11.79 2.28
CA PHE A 24 -7.04 -11.27 3.46
C PHE A 24 -8.28 -10.52 3.01
N GLU A 25 -9.43 -10.86 3.59
CA GLU A 25 -10.65 -10.07 3.43
C GLU A 25 -10.77 -9.13 4.62
N LEU A 26 -10.94 -7.84 4.35
CA LEU A 26 -11.01 -6.78 5.33
C LEU A 26 -12.38 -6.11 5.23
N THR A 27 -12.96 -5.84 6.39
CA THR A 27 -14.09 -4.93 6.51
C THR A 27 -13.66 -3.50 6.12
N ARG A 28 -14.65 -2.62 5.93
CA ARG A 28 -14.38 -1.21 5.65
C ARG A 28 -13.55 -0.55 6.76
N GLU A 29 -13.85 -0.84 8.02
CA GLU A 29 -13.15 -0.26 9.17
C GLU A 29 -11.68 -0.71 9.21
N GLU A 30 -11.42 -2.01 9.07
CA GLU A 30 -10.07 -2.56 9.03
C GLU A 30 -9.27 -1.99 7.85
N SER A 31 -9.90 -1.82 6.68
CA SER A 31 -9.28 -1.19 5.51
C SER A 31 -8.86 0.26 5.77
N VAL A 32 -9.70 1.04 6.46
CA VAL A 32 -9.38 2.44 6.79
C VAL A 32 -8.23 2.49 7.80
N ILE A 33 -8.24 1.64 8.81
CA ILE A 33 -7.15 1.53 9.80
C ILE A 33 -5.84 1.15 9.11
N LEU A 34 -5.87 0.17 8.21
CA LEU A 34 -4.70 -0.25 7.44
C LEU A 34 -4.15 0.90 6.57
N HIS A 35 -5.02 1.59 5.82
CA HIS A 35 -4.63 2.71 4.98
C HIS A 35 -3.96 3.84 5.78
N ASN A 36 -4.55 4.20 6.93
CA ASN A 36 -4.01 5.24 7.80
C ASN A 36 -2.67 4.83 8.42
N SER A 37 -2.55 3.57 8.84
CA SER A 37 -1.31 3.01 9.37
C SER A 37 -0.19 3.05 8.32
N LEU A 38 -0.47 2.62 7.08
CA LEU A 38 0.48 2.64 5.98
C LEU A 38 0.91 4.08 5.64
N ASN A 39 -0.03 5.01 5.53
CA ASN A 39 0.28 6.42 5.30
C ASN A 39 1.16 7.03 6.39
N ARG A 40 0.93 6.65 7.65
CA ARG A 40 1.77 7.12 8.77
C ARG A 40 3.19 6.59 8.65
N VAL A 41 3.35 5.30 8.33
CA VAL A 41 4.67 4.69 8.11
C VAL A 41 5.37 5.32 6.90
N LEU A 42 4.67 5.52 5.79
CA LEU A 42 5.19 6.19 4.59
C LEU A 42 5.72 7.59 4.91
N LYS A 43 4.95 8.39 5.67
CA LYS A 43 5.37 9.73 6.09
C LYS A 43 6.56 9.72 7.05
N ALA A 44 6.66 8.72 7.93
CA ALA A 44 7.75 8.59 8.89
C ALA A 44 9.03 8.02 8.27
N THR A 45 8.92 7.26 7.19
CA THR A 45 10.04 6.55 6.55
C THR A 45 10.04 6.69 5.02
N PRO A 46 10.01 7.91 4.47
CA PRO A 46 9.93 8.13 3.02
C PRO A 46 11.07 7.46 2.24
N GLN A 47 12.27 7.33 2.84
CA GLN A 47 13.43 6.67 2.26
C GLN A 47 13.23 5.18 1.95
N LEU A 48 12.30 4.49 2.61
CA LEU A 48 12.01 3.07 2.35
C LEU A 48 11.16 2.87 1.09
N PHE A 49 10.54 3.93 0.58
CA PHE A 49 9.60 3.89 -0.54
C PHE A 49 10.02 4.80 -1.71
N ASN A 50 10.97 5.72 -1.48
CA ASN A 50 11.64 6.54 -2.50
C ASN A 50 12.96 5.89 -2.98
N SER A 51 12.98 4.59 -3.24
CA SER A 51 14.20 3.89 -3.69
C SER A 51 14.64 4.20 -5.13
N ASN A 52 14.03 5.20 -5.80
CA ASN A 52 14.41 5.69 -7.13
C ASN A 52 14.14 7.21 -7.32
N ILE A 53 14.54 8.08 -6.37
CA ILE A 53 14.65 9.53 -6.64
C ILE A 53 16.11 9.95 -6.55
N GLU A 54 16.96 9.28 -7.33
CA GLU A 54 18.26 9.78 -7.75
C GLU A 54 18.28 9.76 -9.28
N GLY A 55 17.91 10.87 -9.92
CA GLY A 55 17.89 10.95 -11.38
C GLY A 55 17.00 12.05 -11.91
N GLU A 56 17.38 13.30 -11.65
CA GLU A 56 17.21 14.49 -12.50
C GLU A 56 17.43 15.72 -11.60
N LYS A 57 18.71 16.00 -11.33
CA LYS A 57 19.10 17.40 -11.11
C LYS A 57 19.12 18.01 -12.51
N ASP A 58 18.10 18.77 -12.85
CA ASP A 58 18.22 19.75 -13.92
C ASP A 58 19.33 20.74 -13.50
N GLU A 59 20.49 20.60 -14.12
CA GLU A 59 21.50 21.65 -14.15
C GLU A 59 20.95 22.78 -15.03
N ASN A 60 20.73 23.95 -14.44
CA ASN A 60 20.49 25.21 -15.14
C ASN A 60 21.34 26.30 -14.46
#